data_AF-V4J5A5-F1
#
_entry.id   AF-V4J5A5-F1
#
_cell.length_a   1.000
_cell.length_b   1.000
_cell.length_c   1.000
_cell.angle_alpha   90.00
_cell.angle_beta   90.00
_cell.angle_gamma   90.00
#
_symmetry.space_group_name_H-M   'P 1'
#
loop_
_entity.id
_entity.type
_entity.pdbx_description
1 polymer ?
#
loop_
_entity_poly.entity_id
_entity_poly.type
_entity_poly.pdbx_seq_one_letter_code
_entity_poly.pdbx_strand_id
1 'polypeptide(L)'
;MVEWSNFDLSVRFKNWMNEDVQLNFFDVPHFKFLSSDECIVSDLSDDRVYEVLNSELLANLIKCGEITPEEHFKHWFVGFNAIGSFIEVIFRDFAEK
;
A
#
# COMPACT_ATOMS: atom_id res chain seq x y z
N MET A 1 0.43 0.24 13.96
CA MET A 1 1.03 1.60 14.01
C MET A 1 1.48 1.98 12.63
N VAL A 2 1.31 3.25 12.26
CA VAL A 2 1.60 3.77 10.94
C VAL A 2 2.46 5.00 11.14
N GLU A 3 3.62 5.03 10.51
CA GLU A 3 4.56 6.15 10.59
C GLU A 3 4.88 6.57 9.16
N TRP A 4 4.71 7.87 8.87
CA TRP A 4 5.05 8.44 7.57
C TRP A 4 5.98 9.63 7.77
N SER A 5 7.17 9.57 7.15
CA SER A 5 8.21 10.60 7.27
C SER A 5 9.12 10.56 6.05
N ASN A 6 9.47 11.72 5.50
CA ASN A 6 10.37 11.85 4.35
C ASN A 6 10.00 10.93 3.17
N PHE A 7 8.70 10.80 2.87
CA PHE A 7 8.17 9.89 1.85
C PHE A 7 8.34 8.39 2.15
N ASP A 8 8.81 7.99 3.32
CA ASP A 8 8.83 6.60 3.74
C ASP A 8 7.61 6.29 4.61
N LEU A 9 6.90 5.21 4.27
CA LEU A 9 5.75 4.71 5.03
C LEU A 9 6.11 3.39 5.71
N SER A 10 6.06 3.38 7.04
CA SER A 10 6.23 2.19 7.85
C SER A 10 4.88 1.76 8.45
N VAL A 11 4.49 0.53 8.18
CA VAL A 11 3.25 -0.07 8.70
C VAL A 11 3.61 -1.27 9.56
N ARG A 12 3.26 -1.20 10.84
CA ARG A 12 3.44 -2.26 11.82
C ARG A 12 2.11 -2.80 12.30
N PHE A 13 1.90 -4.11 12.20
CA PHE A 13 0.65 -4.75 12.63
C PHE A 13 0.93 -6.17 13.14
N LYS A 14 -0.08 -6.77 13.78
CA LYS A 14 -0.06 -8.18 14.13
C LYS A 14 -0.86 -8.96 13.11
N ASN A 15 -0.26 -10.00 12.53
CA ASN A 15 -0.96 -10.91 11.64
C ASN A 15 -1.89 -11.85 12.43
N TRP A 16 -2.63 -12.71 11.73
CA TRP A 16 -3.50 -13.71 12.33
C TRP A 16 -2.82 -14.70 13.29
N MET A 17 -1.49 -14.89 13.18
CA MET A 17 -0.68 -15.71 14.09
C MET A 17 -0.20 -14.93 15.34
N ASN A 18 -0.62 -13.67 15.52
CA ASN A 18 -0.11 -12.73 16.53
C ASN A 18 1.38 -12.37 16.41
N GLU A 19 1.98 -12.60 15.25
CA GLU A 19 3.36 -12.21 14.95
C GLU A 19 3.41 -10.73 14.55
N ASP A 20 4.46 -10.04 14.98
CA ASP A 20 4.70 -8.65 14.59
C ASP A 20 5.26 -8.62 13.16
N VAL A 21 4.54 -7.93 12.27
CA VAL A 21 4.93 -7.72 10.87
C VAL A 21 5.22 -6.25 10.65
N GLN A 22 6.34 -5.94 9.98
CA GLN A 22 6.68 -4.58 9.57
C GLN A 22 6.88 -4.47 8.05
N LEU A 23 6.02 -3.68 7.42
CA LEU A 23 6.12 -3.30 6.01
C LEU A 23 6.72 -1.90 5.91
N ASN A 24 7.81 -1.75 5.16
CA ASN A 24 8.43 -0.47 4.89
C ASN A 24 8.33 -0.18 3.39
N PHE A 25 7.66 0.90 3.04
CA PHE A 25 7.56 1.42 1.69
C PHE A 25 8.42 2.68 1.59
N PHE A 26 9.20 2.77 0.51
CA PHE A 26 10.12 3.87 0.26
C PHE A 26 9.66 4.65 -0.95
N ASP A 27 9.85 5.97 -0.87
CA ASP A 27 9.40 6.93 -1.87
C ASP A 27 7.90 6.73 -2.18
N VAL A 28 7.08 7.17 -1.25
CA VAL A 28 5.63 7.00 -1.23
C VAL A 28 4.96 8.33 -1.58
N PRO A 29 4.62 8.57 -2.86
CA PRO A 29 3.90 9.77 -3.28
C PRO A 29 2.44 9.76 -2.82
N HIS A 30 1.88 8.58 -2.55
CA HIS A 30 0.48 8.44 -2.18
C HIS A 30 0.22 7.19 -1.32
N PHE A 31 -0.57 7.35 -0.26
CA PHE A 31 -1.19 6.24 0.44
C PHE A 31 -2.56 6.65 1.02
N LYS A 32 -3.47 5.69 1.15
CA LYS A 32 -4.81 5.89 1.71
C LYS A 32 -5.26 4.68 2.52
N PHE A 33 -5.90 4.93 3.66
CA PHE A 33 -6.67 3.90 4.37
C PHE A 33 -8.05 3.74 3.75
N LEU A 34 -8.44 2.50 3.52
CA LEU A 34 -9.73 2.11 2.98
C LEU A 34 -10.41 1.14 3.94
N SER A 35 -11.71 1.32 4.15
CA SER A 35 -12.54 0.27 4.73
C SER A 35 -12.89 -0.78 3.69
N SER A 36 -13.38 -1.94 4.14
CA SER A 36 -13.78 -3.04 3.25
C SER A 36 -14.85 -2.67 2.22
N ASP A 37 -15.71 -1.69 2.54
CA ASP A 37 -16.76 -1.18 1.64
C ASP A 37 -16.25 -0.16 0.61
N GLU A 38 -15.07 0.44 0.83
CA GLU A 38 -14.42 1.33 -0.13
C GLU A 38 -13.48 0.59 -1.10
N CYS A 39 -13.13 -0.67 -0.79
CA CYS A 39 -12.18 -1.41 -1.60
C CYS A 39 -12.83 -1.99 -2.86
N ILE A 40 -12.27 -1.64 -4.03
CA ILE A 40 -12.71 -2.13 -5.34
C ILE A 40 -12.24 -3.57 -5.65
N VAL A 41 -11.34 -4.12 -4.84
CA VAL A 41 -10.82 -5.48 -5.04
C VAL A 41 -11.73 -6.46 -4.29
N SER A 42 -12.64 -7.08 -5.03
CA SER A 42 -13.37 -8.26 -4.56
C SER A 42 -12.38 -9.43 -4.50
N ASP A 43 -12.25 -10.09 -3.34
CA ASP A 43 -11.32 -11.20 -3.04
C ASP A 43 -9.96 -10.81 -2.41
N LEU A 44 -9.90 -9.68 -1.72
CA LEU A 44 -8.84 -9.46 -0.73
C LEU A 44 -9.01 -10.46 0.42
N SER A 45 -8.30 -11.58 0.32
CA SER A 45 -7.98 -12.45 1.45
C SER A 45 -7.17 -11.67 2.45
N ASP A 46 -7.49 -11.91 3.71
CA ASP A 46 -6.89 -11.23 4.84
C ASP A 46 -5.38 -11.52 4.93
N ASP A 47 -4.60 -10.52 5.38
CA ASP A 47 -3.13 -10.54 5.53
C ASP A 47 -2.33 -10.77 4.23
N ARG A 48 -2.86 -10.34 3.08
CA ARG A 48 -2.14 -10.41 1.81
C ARG A 48 -1.89 -9.04 1.19
N VAL A 49 -0.87 -9.01 0.35
CA VAL A 49 -0.52 -7.89 -0.52
C VAL A 49 -1.00 -8.19 -1.93
N TYR A 50 -1.56 -7.18 -2.58
CA TYR A 50 -2.12 -7.29 -3.93
C TYR A 50 -1.56 -6.20 -4.81
N GLU A 51 -0.90 -6.59 -5.91
CA GLU A 51 -0.41 -5.65 -6.90
C GLU A 51 -1.49 -5.28 -7.93
N VAL A 52 -1.63 -3.99 -8.19
CA VAL A 52 -2.59 -3.43 -9.14
C VAL A 52 -1.89 -3.16 -10.48
N LEU A 53 -2.03 -4.09 -11.41
CA LEU A 53 -1.32 -4.03 -12.71
C LEU A 53 -1.80 -2.89 -13.64
N ASN A 54 -3.09 -2.54 -13.59
CA ASN A 54 -3.70 -1.50 -14.44
C ASN A 54 -4.20 -0.32 -13.58
N SER A 55 -3.29 0.28 -12.80
CA SER A 55 -3.67 1.33 -11.86
C SER A 55 -4.01 2.66 -12.54
N GLU A 56 -5.29 3.05 -12.48
CA GLU A 56 -5.72 4.40 -12.88
C GLU A 56 -5.09 5.49 -12.00
N LEU A 57 -4.94 5.23 -10.70
CA LEU A 57 -4.28 6.15 -9.77
C LEU A 57 -2.82 6.43 -10.19
N LEU A 58 -2.04 5.38 -10.45
CA LEU A 58 -0.65 5.51 -10.94
C LEU A 58 -0.60 6.31 -12.24
N ALA A 59 -1.49 6.00 -13.20
CA ALA A 59 -1.57 6.72 -14.46
C ALA A 59 -1.92 8.20 -14.27
N ASN A 60 -2.79 8.54 -13.31
CA ASN A 60 -3.14 9.91 -12.98
C ASN A 60 -1.98 10.67 -12.32
N LEU A 61 -1.23 10.04 -11.42
CA LEU A 61 -0.04 10.64 -10.80
C LEU A 61 1.04 10.94 -11.85
N ILE A 62 1.26 10.02 -12.80
CA ILE A 62 2.14 10.25 -13.96
C ILE A 62 1.63 11.43 -14.79
N LYS A 63 0.34 11.46 -15.11
CA LYS A 63 -0.27 12.50 -15.95
C LYS A 63 -0.17 13.89 -15.34
N CYS A 64 -0.27 14.00 -14.01
CA CYS A 64 -0.16 15.27 -13.29
C CYS A 64 1.30 15.70 -13.05
N GLY A 65 2.28 14.85 -13.37
CA GLY A 65 3.70 15.14 -13.20
C GLY A 65 4.23 14.97 -11.77
N GLU A 66 3.48 14.31 -10.90
CA GLU A 66 3.93 14.01 -9.53
C GLU A 66 5.00 12.91 -9.49
N ILE A 67 4.94 11.99 -10.45
CA ILE A 67 5.93 10.93 -10.66
C ILE A 67 6.21 10.77 -12.15
N THR A 68 7.36 10.20 -12.51
CA THR A 68 7.70 9.90 -13.91
C THR A 68 7.59 8.40 -14.23
N PRO A 69 7.29 8.01 -15.48
CA PRO A 69 7.22 6.61 -15.89
C PRO A 69 8.54 5.83 -15.67
N GLU A 70 9.67 6.53 -15.74
CA GLU A 70 11.01 5.95 -15.60
C GLU A 70 11.37 5.60 -14.14
N GLU A 71 10.60 6.11 -13.18
CA GLU A 71 10.81 5.86 -11.75
C GLU A 71 10.22 4.52 -11.28
N HIS A 72 9.48 3.81 -12.15
CA HIS A 72 9.00 2.44 -11.93
C HIS A 72 8.19 2.23 -10.63
N PHE A 73 7.37 3.22 -10.27
CA PHE A 73 6.44 3.11 -9.14
C PHE A 73 5.46 1.94 -9.30
N LYS A 74 5.12 1.33 -8.17
CA LYS A 74 4.16 0.22 -8.04
C LYS A 74 2.95 0.66 -7.24
N HIS A 75 1.85 -0.05 -7.42
CA HIS A 75 0.62 0.18 -6.68
C HIS A 75 0.17 -1.10 -5.99
N TRP A 76 0.16 -1.09 -4.65
CA TRP A 76 -0.31 -2.22 -3.85
C TRP A 76 -1.51 -1.88 -2.96
N PHE A 77 -2.34 -2.89 -2.71
CA PHE A 77 -3.22 -2.97 -1.55
C PHE A 77 -2.65 -3.92 -0.50
N VAL A 78 -2.64 -3.50 0.75
CA VAL A 78 -2.23 -4.31 1.90
C VAL A 78 -3.44 -4.54 2.81
N GLY A 79 -3.82 -5.80 3.02
CA GLY A 79 -4.91 -6.17 3.93
C GLY A 79 -4.47 -6.41 5.36
N PHE A 80 -5.29 -5.99 6.33
CA PHE A 80 -5.05 -6.20 7.76
C PHE A 80 -6.22 -6.99 8.40
N ASN A 81 -5.99 -8.26 8.76
CA ASN A 81 -7.01 -9.18 9.30
C ASN A 81 -7.81 -8.60 10.47
N ALA A 82 -7.12 -7.92 11.39
CA ALA A 82 -7.68 -7.60 12.70
C ALA A 82 -8.79 -6.52 12.66
N ILE A 83 -8.90 -5.75 11.57
CA ILE A 83 -9.74 -4.55 11.53
C ILE A 83 -10.56 -4.37 10.24
N GLY A 84 -10.52 -5.33 9.30
CA GLY A 84 -11.26 -5.23 8.03
C GLY A 84 -10.93 -3.95 7.25
N SER A 85 -9.67 -3.51 7.34
CA SER A 85 -9.17 -2.28 6.71
C SER A 85 -7.99 -2.63 5.80
N PHE A 86 -7.76 -1.75 4.83
CA PHE A 86 -6.73 -1.90 3.81
C PHE A 86 -5.92 -0.61 3.70
N ILE A 87 -4.67 -0.72 3.30
CA ILE A 87 -3.86 0.41 2.85
C ILE A 87 -3.65 0.28 1.36
N GLU A 88 -4.11 1.28 0.61
CA GLU A 88 -3.71 1.53 -0.76
C GLU A 88 -2.41 2.34 -0.74
N VAL A 89 -1.38 1.91 -1.45
CA VAL A 89 -0.07 2.58 -1.45
C VAL A 89 0.57 2.57 -2.84
N ILE A 90 1.05 3.74 -3.27
CA ILE A 90 1.94 3.91 -4.40
C ILE A 90 3.35 4.10 -3.86
N PHE A 91 4.30 3.30 -4.32
CA PHE A 91 5.67 3.30 -3.78
C PHE A 91 6.70 2.89 -4.83
N ARG A 92 7.98 3.22 -4.61
CA ARG A 92 9.07 2.81 -5.51
C ARG A 92 9.75 1.52 -5.06
N ASP A 93 10.07 1.43 -3.78
CA ASP A 93 10.78 0.28 -3.21
C ASP A 93 10.14 -0.19 -1.90
N PHE A 94 10.39 -1.43 -1.52
CA PHE A 94 9.74 -2.08 -0.38
C PHE A 94 10.67 -3.05 0.35
N ALA A 95 10.56 -3.08 1.68
CA ALA A 95 11.19 -4.08 2.54
C ALA A 95 10.24 -4.63 3.60
N GLU A 96 10.18 -5.95 3.70
CA GLU A 96 9.46 -6.70 4.73
C GLU A 96 10.42 -7.15 5.83
N LYS A 97 10.01 -7.02 7.09
CA LYS A 97 10.72 -7.53 8.26
C LYS A 97 9.79 -8.20 9.25
#